data_AF-A0A8T3A2N3-F1
#
_entry.id   AF-A0A8T3A2N3-F1
#
_cell.length_a   1.000
_cell.length_b   1.000
_cell.length_c   1.000
_cell.angle_alpha   90.00
_cell.angle_beta   90.00
_cell.angle_gamma   90.00
#
_symmetry.space_group_name_H-M   'P 1'
#
loop_
_entity.id
_entity.type
_entity.pdbx_description
1 polymer ?
#
loop_
_entity_poly.entity_id
_entity_poly.type
_entity_poly.pdbx_seq_one_letter_code
_entity_poly.pdbx_strand_id
1 'polypeptide(L)'
;MQWCQLVNKWSQPQDKERAAKNAKNAKKQKCPHSMGWVSSIRRQEETSIRDRLLLWKTNRMRKDGSWSYEEARQKWLHACEMLGEEGLTLEDGNFEANEKVFKIIMGPEHPGRVRTQGFRVTPSRYFSHSTTTPGSSSRSNYALERVVRLEEVVQTLQSEVKQFMKNYQGQHPPPGSSTMICKIKKLDIFIY
;
A
#
# COMPACT_ATOMS: atom_id res chain seq x y z
N MET A 1 25.41 -17.47 39.62
CA MET A 1 24.21 -17.51 40.49
C MET A 1 22.87 -17.26 39.79
N GLN A 2 22.83 -16.88 38.51
CA GLN A 2 21.58 -16.51 37.82
C GLN A 2 20.64 -17.71 37.52
N TRP A 3 21.20 -18.91 37.33
CA TRP A 3 20.43 -20.13 37.00
C TRP A 3 19.52 -20.60 38.14
N CYS A 4 20.04 -20.74 39.36
CA CYS A 4 19.26 -21.21 40.50
C CYS A 4 18.08 -20.28 40.81
N GLN A 5 18.28 -18.97 40.68
CA GLN A 5 17.22 -17.97 40.84
C GLN A 5 16.13 -18.12 39.78
N LEU A 6 16.51 -18.37 38.54
CA LEU A 6 15.57 -18.59 37.43
C LEU A 6 14.75 -19.88 37.63
N VAL A 7 15.41 -20.99 37.98
CA VAL A 7 14.75 -22.27 38.25
C VAL A 7 13.80 -22.16 39.44
N ASN A 8 14.22 -21.49 40.52
CA ASN A 8 13.36 -21.21 41.67
C ASN A 8 12.15 -20.36 41.28
N LYS A 9 12.32 -19.39 40.36
CA LYS A 9 11.24 -18.55 39.85
C LYS A 9 10.23 -19.37 39.04
N TRP A 10 10.67 -20.17 38.09
CA TRP A 10 9.79 -21.04 37.29
C TRP A 10 9.12 -22.15 38.12
N SER A 11 9.73 -22.51 39.25
CA SER A 11 9.16 -23.50 40.17
C SER A 11 8.01 -22.95 41.02
N GLN A 12 7.84 -21.62 41.08
CA GLN A 12 6.75 -20.98 41.82
C GLN A 12 5.38 -21.38 41.25
N PRO A 13 4.34 -21.57 42.10
CA PRO A 13 3.00 -21.94 41.63
C PRO A 13 2.44 -20.99 40.57
N GLN A 14 2.66 -19.67 40.72
CA GLN A 14 2.19 -18.65 39.77
C GLN A 14 2.78 -18.84 38.36
N ASP A 15 4.07 -19.15 38.27
CA ASP A 15 4.76 -19.32 36.99
C ASP A 15 4.40 -20.67 36.35
N LYS A 16 4.17 -21.73 37.16
CA LYS A 16 3.63 -23.02 36.68
C LYS A 16 2.20 -22.88 36.14
N GLU A 17 1.34 -22.14 36.81
CA GLU A 17 -0.02 -21.87 36.35
C GLU A 17 0.00 -21.11 35.02
N ARG A 18 0.84 -20.07 34.93
CA ARG A 18 1.06 -19.31 33.69
C ARG A 18 1.56 -20.22 32.57
N ALA A 19 2.52 -21.10 32.84
CA ALA A 19 3.04 -22.06 31.86
C ALA A 19 1.93 -23.03 31.40
N ALA A 20 1.11 -23.55 32.31
CA ALA A 20 -0.01 -24.42 31.96
C ALA A 20 -1.07 -23.70 31.10
N LYS A 21 -1.39 -22.44 31.43
CA LYS A 21 -2.28 -21.60 30.62
C LYS A 21 -1.70 -21.35 29.23
N ASN A 22 -0.41 -21.03 29.14
CA ASN A 22 0.29 -20.84 27.87
C ASN A 22 0.30 -22.12 27.03
N ALA A 23 0.52 -23.28 27.63
CA ALA A 23 0.47 -24.57 26.93
C ALA A 23 -0.95 -24.87 26.39
N LYS A 24 -1.99 -24.63 27.18
CA LYS A 24 -3.40 -24.75 26.73
C LYS A 24 -3.71 -23.78 25.59
N ASN A 25 -3.22 -22.54 25.66
CA ASN A 25 -3.41 -21.54 24.61
C ASN A 25 -2.63 -21.88 23.33
N ALA A 26 -1.40 -22.39 23.45
CA ALA A 26 -0.59 -22.82 22.33
C ALA A 26 -1.29 -23.93 21.52
N LYS A 27 -1.96 -24.87 22.18
CA LYS A 27 -2.79 -25.91 21.53
C LYS A 27 -3.99 -25.35 20.78
N LYS A 28 -4.50 -24.17 21.18
CA LYS A 28 -5.61 -23.48 20.49
C LYS A 28 -5.14 -22.62 19.30
N GLN A 29 -3.83 -22.43 19.13
CA GLN A 29 -3.29 -21.59 18.07
C GLN A 29 -3.40 -22.30 16.72
N LYS A 30 -4.47 -21.99 15.98
CA LYS A 30 -4.69 -22.45 14.61
C LYS A 30 -4.02 -21.46 13.66
N CYS A 31 -3.10 -21.93 12.82
CA CYS A 31 -2.26 -21.12 11.90
C CYS A 31 -1.16 -20.27 12.59
N PRO A 32 -0.11 -20.90 13.18
CA PRO A 32 1.09 -20.19 13.62
C PRO A 32 1.73 -19.40 12.48
N HIS A 33 2.26 -18.22 12.81
CA HIS A 33 3.12 -17.48 11.89
C HIS A 33 4.43 -18.24 11.62
N SER A 34 4.88 -18.24 10.37
CA SER A 34 6.05 -18.98 9.86
C SER A 34 7.35 -18.15 9.82
N MET A 35 7.33 -16.89 10.28
CA MET A 35 8.44 -15.93 10.12
C MET A 35 9.61 -16.12 11.11
N GLY A 36 9.57 -17.12 11.98
CA GLY A 36 10.59 -17.32 13.02
C GLY A 36 11.97 -17.66 12.47
N TRP A 37 12.02 -18.49 11.40
CA TRP A 37 13.23 -18.93 10.71
C TRP A 37 13.00 -18.87 9.20
N VAL A 38 13.43 -17.77 8.58
CA VAL A 38 13.32 -17.55 7.12
C VAL A 38 14.72 -17.24 6.57
N SER A 39 15.03 -17.71 5.36
CA SER A 39 16.30 -17.34 4.70
C SER A 39 16.36 -15.84 4.44
N SER A 40 17.57 -15.28 4.32
CA SER A 40 17.74 -13.84 4.04
C SER A 40 17.03 -13.42 2.74
N ILE A 41 17.12 -14.26 1.70
CA ILE A 41 16.47 -14.05 0.41
C ILE A 41 14.95 -13.96 0.58
N ARG A 42 14.35 -14.94 1.27
CA ARG A 42 12.91 -14.95 1.54
C ARG A 42 12.48 -13.73 2.36
N ARG A 43 13.30 -13.31 3.33
CA ARG A 43 13.03 -12.09 4.10
C ARG A 43 13.00 -10.86 3.20
N GLN A 44 13.94 -10.76 2.26
CA GLN A 44 14.02 -9.63 1.33
C GLN A 44 12.80 -9.58 0.39
N GLU A 45 12.41 -10.72 -0.17
CA GLU A 45 11.17 -10.89 -0.95
C GLU A 45 9.94 -10.51 -0.14
N GLU A 46 9.83 -10.98 1.10
CA GLU A 46 8.72 -10.61 1.98
C GLU A 46 8.69 -9.12 2.29
N THR A 47 9.85 -8.47 2.48
CA THR A 47 9.93 -7.03 2.73
C THR A 47 9.65 -6.16 1.50
N SER A 48 9.74 -6.71 0.28
CA SER A 48 9.39 -5.96 -0.94
C SER A 48 7.87 -5.97 -1.19
N ILE A 49 7.15 -6.94 -0.63
CA ILE A 49 5.69 -7.01 -0.74
C ILE A 49 5.07 -5.92 0.15
N ARG A 50 4.51 -4.89 -0.49
CA ARG A 50 3.78 -3.81 0.19
C ARG A 50 2.38 -4.23 0.65
N ASP A 51 1.73 -5.09 -0.13
CA ASP A 51 0.38 -5.57 0.14
C ASP A 51 0.37 -6.61 1.27
N ARG A 52 -0.33 -6.32 2.36
CA ARG A 52 -0.40 -7.20 3.53
C ARG A 52 -1.20 -8.46 3.29
N LEU A 53 -2.21 -8.42 2.43
CA LEU A 53 -3.02 -9.57 2.03
C LEU A 53 -2.18 -10.54 1.19
N LEU A 54 -1.43 -10.00 0.22
CA LEU A 54 -0.48 -10.78 -0.56
C LEU A 54 0.66 -11.34 0.30
N LEU A 55 1.25 -10.51 1.17
CA LEU A 55 2.29 -10.95 2.11
C LEU A 55 1.78 -12.09 2.99
N TRP A 56 0.53 -12.00 3.44
CA TRP A 56 -0.10 -13.04 4.25
C TRP A 56 -0.25 -14.37 3.50
N LYS A 57 -0.65 -14.33 2.22
CA LYS A 57 -0.74 -15.48 1.32
C LYS A 57 0.64 -16.12 1.14
N THR A 58 1.63 -15.34 0.72
CA THR A 58 3.00 -15.80 0.48
C THR A 58 3.60 -16.49 1.71
N ASN A 59 3.37 -15.94 2.91
CA ASN A 59 3.87 -16.53 4.14
C ASN A 59 3.23 -17.86 4.54
N ARG A 60 2.05 -18.18 4.00
CA ARG A 60 1.24 -19.36 4.39
C ARG A 60 1.18 -20.43 3.32
N MET A 61 1.62 -20.12 2.11
CA MET A 61 1.85 -21.11 1.07
C MET A 61 3.24 -21.71 1.19
N ARG A 62 3.34 -23.00 0.85
CA ARG A 62 4.60 -23.70 0.66
C ARG A 62 5.12 -23.47 -0.76
N LYS A 63 6.35 -23.90 -1.04
CA LYS A 63 6.97 -23.76 -2.37
C LYS A 63 6.22 -24.50 -3.49
N ASP A 64 5.49 -25.54 -3.13
CA ASP A 64 4.63 -26.33 -4.04
C ASP A 64 3.27 -25.68 -4.31
N GLY A 65 3.00 -24.50 -3.74
CA GLY A 65 1.71 -23.80 -3.82
C GLY A 65 0.64 -24.32 -2.87
N SER A 66 0.92 -25.38 -2.11
CA SER A 66 -0.01 -25.91 -1.12
C SER A 66 -0.09 -25.02 0.13
N TRP A 67 -1.25 -25.02 0.78
CA TRP A 67 -1.47 -24.27 2.01
C TRP A 67 -0.86 -24.99 3.21
N SER A 68 -0.21 -24.24 4.10
CA SER A 68 0.34 -24.80 5.34
C SER A 68 -0.75 -25.28 6.30
N TYR A 69 -1.94 -24.68 6.25
CA TYR A 69 -3.10 -24.97 7.09
C TYR A 69 -4.39 -24.74 6.31
N GLU A 70 -5.40 -25.57 6.54
CA GLU A 70 -6.70 -25.44 5.85
C GLU A 70 -7.44 -24.17 6.28
N GLU A 71 -7.34 -23.75 7.55
CA GLU A 71 -7.97 -22.48 7.97
C GLU A 71 -7.32 -21.25 7.30
N ALA A 72 -6.05 -21.36 6.88
CA ALA A 72 -5.43 -20.31 6.06
C ALA A 72 -6.04 -20.30 4.66
N ARG A 73 -6.24 -21.47 4.06
CA ARG A 73 -6.92 -21.57 2.77
C ARG A 73 -8.33 -20.98 2.82
N GLN A 74 -9.12 -21.31 3.84
CA GLN A 74 -10.48 -20.79 4.00
C GLN A 74 -10.52 -19.27 4.12
N LYS A 75 -9.64 -18.69 4.95
CA LYS A 75 -9.50 -17.23 5.06
C LYS A 75 -9.10 -16.57 3.75
N TRP A 76 -8.23 -17.22 2.97
CA TRP A 76 -7.87 -16.74 1.64
C TRP A 76 -9.05 -16.74 0.68
N LEU A 77 -9.82 -17.83 0.63
CA LEU A 77 -10.99 -17.94 -0.24
C LEU A 77 -12.03 -16.87 0.10
N HIS A 78 -12.30 -16.64 1.39
CA HIS A 78 -13.19 -15.57 1.83
C HIS A 78 -12.66 -14.17 1.44
N ALA A 79 -11.34 -13.96 1.42
CA ALA A 79 -10.75 -12.73 0.91
C ALA A 79 -11.03 -12.51 -0.58
N CYS A 80 -10.84 -13.56 -1.37
CA CYS A 80 -11.10 -13.52 -2.80
C CYS A 80 -12.58 -13.26 -3.10
N GLU A 81 -13.48 -13.88 -2.34
CA GLU A 81 -14.93 -13.67 -2.46
C GLU A 81 -15.30 -12.20 -2.20
N MET A 82 -14.85 -11.62 -1.08
CA MET A 82 -15.14 -10.20 -0.77
C MET A 82 -14.55 -9.23 -1.80
N LEU A 83 -13.37 -9.52 -2.37
CA LEU A 83 -12.83 -8.71 -3.47
C LEU A 83 -13.69 -8.84 -4.74
N GLY A 84 -14.13 -10.06 -5.06
CA GLY A 84 -14.99 -10.34 -6.20
C GLY A 84 -16.35 -9.66 -6.13
N GLU A 85 -16.94 -9.54 -4.94
CA GLU A 85 -18.17 -8.76 -4.70
C GLU A 85 -18.00 -7.27 -5.03
N GLU A 86 -16.80 -6.72 -4.80
CA GLU A 86 -16.44 -5.35 -5.19
C GLU A 86 -16.00 -5.24 -6.66
N GLY A 87 -16.03 -6.34 -7.42
CA GLY A 87 -15.57 -6.41 -8.81
C GLY A 87 -14.06 -6.29 -8.97
N LEU A 88 -13.31 -6.57 -7.89
CA LEU A 88 -11.87 -6.43 -7.83
C LEU A 88 -11.18 -7.80 -7.75
N THR A 89 -9.95 -7.84 -8.23
CA THR A 89 -9.01 -8.94 -8.03
C THR A 89 -7.78 -8.45 -7.28
N LEU A 90 -7.05 -9.37 -6.64
CA LEU A 90 -5.79 -9.03 -6.00
C LEU A 90 -4.76 -8.45 -6.99
N GLU A 91 -4.82 -8.91 -8.26
CA GLU A 91 -3.89 -8.51 -9.31
C GLU A 91 -4.15 -7.09 -9.83
N ASP A 92 -5.32 -6.52 -9.54
CA ASP A 92 -5.66 -5.14 -9.87
C ASP A 92 -4.77 -4.13 -9.11
N GLY A 93 -4.02 -4.59 -8.11
CA GLY A 93 -3.08 -3.75 -7.35
C GLY A 93 -3.76 -2.71 -6.46
N ASN A 94 -5.05 -2.87 -6.18
CA ASN A 94 -5.81 -1.97 -5.32
C ASN A 94 -5.45 -2.21 -3.84
N PHE A 95 -4.37 -1.56 -3.40
CA PHE A 95 -3.86 -1.68 -2.03
C PHE A 95 -4.89 -1.31 -0.95
N GLU A 96 -5.80 -0.37 -1.22
CA GLU A 96 -6.79 0.08 -0.25
C GLU A 96 -7.89 -0.96 -0.03
N ALA A 97 -8.42 -1.53 -1.11
CA ALA A 97 -9.38 -2.63 -1.05
C ALA A 97 -8.75 -3.86 -0.37
N ASN A 98 -7.53 -4.21 -0.76
CA ASN A 98 -6.80 -5.35 -0.18
C ASN A 98 -6.56 -5.16 1.32
N GLU A 99 -6.23 -3.94 1.77
CA GLU A 99 -6.06 -3.63 3.20
C GLU A 99 -7.39 -3.68 3.97
N LYS A 100 -8.50 -3.20 3.37
CA LYS A 100 -9.84 -3.28 3.96
C LYS A 100 -10.25 -4.73 4.17
N VAL A 101 -10.14 -5.55 3.14
CA VAL A 101 -10.42 -7.00 3.16
C VAL A 101 -9.54 -7.70 4.19
N PHE A 102 -8.24 -7.38 4.22
CA PHE A 102 -7.31 -7.94 5.19
C PHE A 102 -7.74 -7.66 6.64
N LYS A 103 -8.13 -6.43 6.96
CA LYS A 103 -8.58 -6.04 8.31
C LYS A 103 -9.86 -6.78 8.72
N ILE A 104 -10.79 -6.99 7.80
CA ILE A 104 -12.04 -7.72 8.07
C ILE A 104 -11.73 -9.17 8.44
N ILE A 105 -10.90 -9.85 7.65
CA ILE A 105 -10.59 -11.28 7.83
C ILE A 105 -9.73 -11.55 9.06
N MET A 106 -8.77 -10.66 9.31
CA MET A 106 -7.81 -10.83 10.40
C MET A 106 -8.30 -10.23 11.72
N GLY A 107 -9.30 -9.36 11.65
CA GLY A 107 -9.80 -8.58 12.76
C GLY A 107 -8.85 -7.43 13.17
N PRO A 108 -9.18 -6.74 14.27
CA PRO A 108 -8.40 -5.62 14.78
C PRO A 108 -6.91 -5.95 14.99
N GLU A 109 -6.06 -4.94 14.78
CA GLU A 109 -4.62 -5.04 15.01
C GLU A 109 -4.33 -5.21 16.50
N HIS A 110 -3.27 -5.97 16.85
CA HIS A 110 -2.90 -6.10 18.25
C HIS A 110 -2.17 -4.84 18.76
N PRO A 111 -2.41 -4.39 20.00
CA PRO A 111 -1.63 -3.31 20.58
C PRO A 111 -0.13 -3.62 20.54
N GLY A 112 0.66 -2.71 19.98
CA GLY A 112 2.12 -2.79 19.96
C GLY A 112 2.73 -3.76 18.94
N ARG A 113 1.94 -4.49 18.14
CA ARG A 113 2.46 -5.38 17.10
C ARG A 113 1.67 -5.29 15.81
N VAL A 114 2.38 -5.25 14.69
CA VAL A 114 1.78 -5.34 13.35
C VAL A 114 1.68 -6.79 12.90
N ARG A 115 0.47 -7.24 12.57
CA ARG A 115 0.20 -8.53 11.93
C ARG A 115 1.00 -8.61 10.64
N THR A 116 1.54 -9.80 10.36
CA THR A 116 2.37 -10.19 9.20
C THR A 116 3.77 -9.59 9.12
N GLN A 117 4.16 -8.65 9.97
CA GLN A 117 5.47 -7.98 9.94
C GLN A 117 6.49 -8.50 10.98
N GLY A 118 6.31 -9.72 11.48
CA GLY A 118 7.28 -10.35 12.36
C GLY A 118 7.34 -9.80 13.79
N PHE A 119 8.53 -9.81 14.39
CA PHE A 119 8.81 -9.37 15.77
C PHE A 119 9.35 -7.92 15.77
N ARG A 120 8.95 -7.10 16.75
CA ARG A 120 9.36 -5.69 16.96
C ARG A 120 8.81 -4.62 16.01
N VAL A 121 8.04 -4.97 14.98
CA VAL A 121 7.37 -3.94 14.17
C VAL A 121 6.14 -3.44 14.91
N THR A 122 6.19 -2.16 15.32
CA THR A 122 5.09 -1.48 16.01
C THR A 122 4.20 -0.74 15.01
N PRO A 123 2.88 -0.64 15.27
CA PRO A 123 1.95 0.07 14.39
C PRO A 123 2.37 1.51 14.09
N SER A 124 2.90 2.23 15.08
CA SER A 124 3.37 3.62 14.93
C SER A 124 4.53 3.79 13.95
N ARG A 125 5.36 2.75 13.77
CA ARG A 125 6.48 2.77 12.82
C ARG A 125 6.09 2.29 11.43
N TYR A 126 5.07 1.44 11.35
CA TYR A 126 4.68 0.77 10.11
C TYR A 126 3.57 1.51 9.37
N PHE A 127 2.52 1.88 10.10
CA PHE A 127 1.49 2.77 9.57
C PHE A 127 1.94 4.18 9.89
N SER A 128 2.51 4.87 8.90
CA SER A 128 2.99 6.25 9.01
C SER A 128 1.94 7.26 9.50
N HIS A 129 0.68 6.82 9.66
CA HIS A 129 -0.48 7.58 10.11
C HIS A 129 -1.27 6.85 11.21
N SER A 130 -0.62 6.30 12.25
CA SER A 130 -1.40 5.85 13.42
C SER A 130 -2.09 7.06 14.05
N THR A 131 -3.41 7.13 13.95
CA THR A 131 -4.32 8.18 14.45
C THR A 131 -4.41 8.24 15.98
N THR A 132 -3.38 7.80 16.68
CA THR A 132 -3.30 7.87 18.14
C THR A 132 -2.21 8.87 18.53
N THR A 133 -2.65 10.13 18.68
CA THR A 133 -1.99 11.28 19.32
C THR A 133 -0.69 11.84 18.70
N PRO A 134 -0.59 13.18 18.53
CA PRO A 134 0.55 13.83 17.89
C PRO A 134 1.68 14.04 18.88
N GLY A 135 2.66 13.14 18.86
CA GLY A 135 3.94 13.29 19.56
C GLY A 135 5.10 13.13 18.60
N SER A 136 5.65 14.26 18.15
CA SER A 136 7.03 14.51 17.70
C SER A 136 7.90 13.26 17.45
N SER A 137 8.29 12.91 16.22
CA SER A 137 9.48 13.53 15.59
C SER A 137 9.76 13.07 14.14
N SER A 138 8.82 12.42 13.43
CA SER A 138 9.09 11.79 12.12
C SER A 138 8.59 12.56 10.88
N ARG A 139 8.22 13.83 11.02
CA ARG A 139 7.65 14.67 9.93
C ARG A 139 8.57 14.93 8.73
N SER A 140 9.87 14.67 8.83
CA SER A 140 10.87 15.11 7.85
C SER A 140 10.89 14.27 6.56
N ASN A 141 10.82 12.94 6.64
CA ASN A 141 11.01 12.08 5.47
C ASN A 141 9.76 12.02 4.56
N TYR A 142 8.57 12.09 5.14
CA TYR A 142 7.31 12.08 4.38
C TYR A 142 7.06 13.39 3.63
N ALA A 143 7.46 14.53 4.21
CA ALA A 143 7.42 15.81 3.51
C ALA A 143 8.31 15.76 2.26
N LEU A 144 9.51 15.18 2.37
CA LEU A 144 10.43 15.04 1.25
C LEU A 144 9.86 14.12 0.16
N GLU A 145 9.32 12.95 0.51
CA GLU A 145 8.74 12.01 -0.47
C GLU A 145 7.52 12.60 -1.20
N ARG A 146 6.70 13.40 -0.50
CA ARG A 146 5.60 14.14 -1.12
C ARG A 146 6.08 15.23 -2.07
N VAL A 147 7.15 15.95 -1.69
CA VAL A 147 7.74 17.00 -2.53
C VAL A 147 8.26 16.38 -3.82
N VAL A 148 9.00 15.26 -3.74
CA VAL A 148 9.52 14.56 -4.93
C VAL A 148 8.39 14.15 -5.88
N ARG A 149 7.32 13.53 -5.38
CA ARG A 149 6.17 13.16 -6.23
C ARG A 149 5.45 14.36 -6.83
N LEU A 150 5.34 15.46 -6.08
CA LEU A 150 4.73 16.69 -6.59
C LEU A 150 5.60 17.33 -7.68
N GLU A 151 6.92 17.29 -7.54
CA GLU A 151 7.85 17.77 -8.56
C GLU A 151 7.72 16.98 -9.86
N GLU A 152 7.59 15.66 -9.80
CA GLU A 152 7.34 14.80 -10.97
C GLU A 152 6.03 15.19 -11.67
N VAL A 153 4.93 15.34 -10.91
CA VAL A 153 3.62 15.73 -11.47
C VAL A 153 3.67 17.12 -12.12
N VAL A 154 4.38 18.08 -11.50
CA VAL A 154 4.55 19.42 -12.07
C VAL A 154 5.34 19.38 -13.38
N GLN A 155 6.39 18.57 -13.46
CA GLN A 155 7.16 18.41 -14.70
C GLN A 155 6.34 17.79 -15.83
N THR A 156 5.51 16.78 -15.52
CA THR A 156 4.60 16.19 -16.51
C THR A 156 3.60 17.22 -17.02
N LEU A 157 2.93 17.96 -16.12
CA LEU A 157 1.97 19.00 -16.51
C LEU A 157 2.61 20.12 -17.33
N GLN A 158 3.83 20.55 -16.97
CA GLN A 158 4.56 21.54 -17.76
C GLN A 158 4.85 21.06 -19.18
N SER A 159 5.18 19.78 -19.32
CA SER A 159 5.45 19.15 -20.62
C SER A 159 4.20 19.10 -21.49
N GLU A 160 3.06 18.71 -20.89
CA GLU A 160 1.75 18.68 -21.56
C GLU A 160 1.29 20.07 -22.01
N VAL A 161 1.40 21.08 -21.13
CA VAL A 161 1.05 22.47 -21.48
C VAL A 161 1.94 23.00 -22.61
N LYS A 162 3.24 22.68 -22.59
CA LYS A 162 4.16 23.09 -23.66
C LYS A 162 3.81 22.41 -24.99
N GLN A 163 3.45 21.13 -24.96
CA GLN A 163 3.02 20.39 -26.14
C GLN A 163 1.70 20.94 -26.68
N PHE A 164 0.74 21.24 -25.81
CA PHE A 164 -0.51 21.89 -26.16
C PHE A 164 -0.24 23.23 -26.86
N MET A 165 0.54 24.12 -26.25
CA MET A 165 0.87 25.43 -26.84
C MET A 165 1.54 25.32 -28.22
N LYS A 166 2.43 24.33 -28.42
CA LYS A 166 3.08 24.08 -29.70
C LYS A 166 2.10 23.63 -30.79
N ASN A 167 1.11 22.81 -30.42
CA ASN A 167 0.09 22.33 -31.34
C ASN A 167 -0.85 23.47 -31.80
N TYR A 168 -1.11 24.47 -30.95
CA TYR A 168 -1.93 25.64 -31.30
C TYR A 168 -1.18 26.67 -32.16
N GLN A 169 0.13 26.81 -32.00
CA GLN A 169 0.95 27.70 -32.86
C GLN A 169 1.04 27.23 -34.31
N GLY A 170 0.81 25.93 -34.58
CA GLY A 170 0.76 25.39 -35.95
C GLY A 170 -0.55 25.63 -36.70
N GLN A 171 -1.59 26.16 -36.05
CA GLN A 171 -2.95 26.30 -36.62
C GLN A 171 -3.38 27.74 -36.92
N HIS A 172 -2.57 28.75 -36.61
CA HIS A 172 -2.86 30.15 -36.97
C HIS A 172 -2.08 30.59 -38.22
N PRO A 173 -2.75 30.99 -39.32
CA PRO A 173 -2.06 31.73 -40.38
C PRO A 173 -1.58 33.10 -39.84
N PRO A 174 -0.45 33.63 -40.32
CA PRO A 174 0.12 34.88 -39.82
C PRO A 174 -0.88 36.04 -40.01
N PRO A 175 -1.03 36.94 -39.02
CA PRO A 175 -1.87 38.11 -39.18
C PRO A 175 -1.11 39.14 -40.03
N GLY A 176 -1.51 39.29 -41.29
CA GLY A 176 -1.08 40.41 -42.13
C GLY A 176 -0.61 40.04 -43.53
N SER A 177 -1.55 39.62 -44.39
CA SER A 177 -1.48 39.91 -45.83
C SER A 177 -2.86 39.66 -46.43
N SER A 178 -3.77 40.59 -46.22
CA SER A 178 -5.00 40.68 -47.02
C SER A 178 -5.08 42.08 -47.57
N THR A 179 -4.28 42.33 -48.61
CA THR A 179 -4.47 43.48 -49.49
C THR A 179 -5.80 43.24 -50.22
N MET A 180 -6.90 43.73 -49.64
CA MET A 180 -8.19 43.79 -50.30
C MET A 180 -8.06 44.76 -51.47
N ILE A 181 -7.78 44.25 -52.67
CA ILE A 181 -7.91 45.02 -53.91
C ILE A 181 -9.41 45.28 -54.12
N CYS A 182 -9.90 46.39 -53.59
CA CYS A 182 -11.23 46.90 -53.90
C CYS A 182 -11.23 47.38 -55.36
N LYS A 183 -11.73 46.55 -56.28
CA LYS A 183 -12.05 47.00 -57.64
C LYS A 183 -13.29 47.89 -57.57
N ILE A 184 -13.08 49.19 -57.41
CA ILE A 184 -14.12 50.21 -57.59
C ILE A 184 -14.53 50.18 -59.06
N LYS A 185 -15.73 49.68 -59.36
CA LYS A 185 -16.37 49.91 -60.66
C LYS A 185 -16.98 51.32 -60.60
N LYS A 186 -16.47 52.24 -61.42
CA LYS A 186 -17.13 53.52 -61.70
C LYS A 186 -18.50 53.23 -62.33
N LEU A 187 -19.55 53.74 -61.71
CA LEU A 187 -20.87 53.88 -62.32
C LEU A 187 -20.93 55.30 -62.89
N ASP A 188 -20.95 55.42 -64.21
CA ASP A 188 -21.21 56.68 -64.89
C ASP A 188 -22.70 56.99 -64.80
N ILE A 189 -23.05 58.01 -64.01
CA ILE A 189 -24.40 58.57 -63.94
C ILE A 189 -24.42 59.77 -64.88
N PHE A 190 -25.09 59.62 -66.03
CA PHE A 190 -25.49 60.73 -66.90
C PHE A 190 -26.66 61.47 -66.28
N ILE A 191 -26.50 62.77 -66.07
CA ILE A 191 -27.58 63.71 -65.72
C ILE A 191 -28.16 64.24 -67.03
N TYR A 192 -29.48 64.07 -67.22
CA TYR A 192 -30.28 64.81 -68.19
C TYR A 192 -31.11 65.85 -67.45
#